data_AF-A0A7W5G2X0-F1
#
_entry.id   AF-A0A7W5G2X0-F1
#
_cell.length_a   1.000
_cell.length_b   1.000
_cell.length_c   1.000
_cell.angle_alpha   90.00
_cell.angle_beta   90.00
_cell.angle_gamma   90.00
#
_symmetry.space_group_name_H-M   'P 1'
#
loop_
_entity.id
_entity.type
_entity.pdbx_description
1 polymer ?
#
loop_
_entity_poly.entity_id
_entity_poly.type
_entity_poly.pdbx_seq_one_letter_code
_entity_poly.pdbx_strand_id
1 'polypeptide(L)'
;MAKWDSADGSLDQQGAPIPGLIGQNGPGTFGWGGFTAVNTIQDSTGIYVVGRLNDSTWQVSKLDIDTLNPIESKTFAAGGMGYVFAVDGTLFFGESHSSGHIGTAFDFETGVKTAVDITIDVPGDDYISNVVYDSAADALYISNTIPDQISVVHHASDILFA
;
A
#
# COMPACT_ATOMS: atom_id res chain seq x y z
N MET A 1 1.08 -13.58 -7.32
CA MET A 1 -0.15 -12.79 -7.50
C MET A 1 -1.11 -13.55 -8.39
N ALA A 2 -2.41 -13.43 -8.17
CA ALA A 2 -3.44 -14.06 -8.98
C ALA A 2 -4.59 -13.08 -9.21
N LYS A 3 -5.19 -13.11 -10.41
CA LYS A 3 -6.38 -12.35 -10.79
C LYS A 3 -7.52 -13.35 -10.95
N TRP A 4 -8.60 -13.09 -10.24
CA TRP A 4 -9.82 -13.90 -10.28
C TRP A 4 -10.94 -13.06 -10.86
N ASP A 5 -11.74 -13.63 -11.76
CA ASP A 5 -12.97 -13.00 -12.19
C ASP A 5 -14.03 -13.18 -11.09
N SER A 6 -14.49 -12.07 -10.55
CA SER A 6 -15.54 -12.07 -9.53
C SER A 6 -16.92 -12.54 -10.04
N ALA A 7 -17.17 -12.45 -11.34
CA ALA A 7 -18.45 -12.79 -11.95
C ALA A 7 -18.69 -14.31 -11.98
N ASP A 8 -17.65 -15.09 -12.26
CA ASP A 8 -17.73 -16.55 -12.39
C ASP A 8 -16.79 -17.33 -11.46
N GLY A 9 -15.92 -16.64 -10.72
CA GLY A 9 -14.98 -17.24 -9.77
C GLY A 9 -13.83 -17.98 -10.46
N SER A 10 -13.57 -17.73 -11.75
CA SER A 10 -12.47 -18.34 -12.47
C SER A 10 -11.14 -17.64 -12.20
N LEU A 11 -10.03 -18.39 -12.35
CA LEU A 11 -8.69 -17.83 -12.31
C LEU A 11 -8.33 -17.32 -13.72
N ASP A 12 -8.35 -16.01 -13.89
CA ASP A 12 -8.00 -15.36 -15.16
C ASP A 12 -6.51 -15.46 -15.45
N GLN A 13 -5.69 -15.11 -14.46
CA GLN A 13 -4.26 -14.96 -14.62
C GLN A 13 -3.51 -15.25 -13.32
N GLN A 14 -2.34 -15.87 -13.47
CA GLN A 14 -1.38 -16.00 -12.38
C GLN A 14 -0.06 -15.36 -12.78
N GLY A 15 0.40 -14.41 -11.97
CA GLY A 15 1.68 -13.72 -12.19
C GLY A 15 2.86 -14.52 -11.67
N ALA A 16 4.04 -14.23 -12.22
CA ALA A 16 5.30 -14.73 -11.67
C ALA A 16 5.59 -14.13 -10.27
N PRO A 17 6.50 -14.74 -9.48
CA PRO A 17 7.03 -14.09 -8.28
C PRO A 17 7.66 -12.74 -8.63
N ILE A 18 7.38 -11.72 -7.82
CA ILE A 18 7.99 -10.39 -8.00
C ILE A 18 9.46 -10.47 -7.58
N PRO A 19 10.43 -10.23 -8.49
CA PRO A 19 11.84 -10.35 -8.16
C PRO A 19 12.25 -9.35 -7.07
N GLY A 20 13.17 -9.79 -6.20
CA GLY A 20 13.78 -8.97 -5.17
C GLY A 20 13.05 -8.92 -3.84
N LEU A 21 11.73 -9.08 -3.81
CA LEU A 21 10.99 -9.04 -2.54
C LEU A 21 11.36 -10.23 -1.65
N ILE A 22 11.57 -9.97 -0.36
CA ILE A 22 11.71 -11.02 0.66
C ILE A 22 10.48 -11.94 0.62
N GLY A 23 9.29 -11.34 0.57
CA GLY A 23 8.02 -12.05 0.36
C GLY A 23 7.66 -13.09 1.44
N GLN A 24 8.34 -13.05 2.59
CA GLN A 24 8.20 -13.99 3.69
C GLN A 24 7.83 -13.27 4.98
N ASN A 25 7.05 -13.94 5.84
CA ASN A 25 6.68 -13.44 7.15
C ASN A 25 7.92 -13.14 8.01
N GLY A 26 7.85 -12.12 8.86
CA GLY A 26 8.97 -11.62 9.66
C GLY A 26 9.70 -10.46 8.96
N PRO A 27 10.97 -10.59 8.56
CA PRO A 27 11.78 -9.45 8.06
C PRO A 27 11.16 -8.68 6.88
N GLY A 28 10.34 -9.36 6.06
CA GLY A 28 9.69 -8.76 4.89
C GLY A 28 8.45 -7.90 5.18
N THR A 29 7.95 -7.92 6.41
CA THR A 29 6.62 -7.37 6.80
C THR A 29 6.67 -5.91 7.23
N PHE A 30 5.50 -5.31 7.45
CA PHE A 30 5.38 -4.04 8.18
C PHE A 30 5.99 -4.14 9.60
N GLY A 31 6.21 -2.99 10.24
CA GLY A 31 6.87 -2.91 11.55
C GLY A 31 6.20 -3.69 12.69
N TRP A 32 4.96 -4.13 12.47
CA TRP A 32 4.14 -4.90 13.41
C TRP A 32 3.96 -6.37 13.03
N GLY A 33 4.58 -6.85 11.95
CA GLY A 33 4.55 -8.26 11.56
C GLY A 33 3.32 -8.66 10.73
N GLY A 34 2.82 -9.87 10.98
CA GLY A 34 1.69 -10.46 10.27
C GLY A 34 2.04 -10.94 8.85
N PHE A 35 1.03 -11.32 8.06
CA PHE A 35 1.23 -11.77 6.68
C PHE A 35 1.27 -10.60 5.68
N THR A 36 2.01 -9.53 6.01
CA THR A 36 2.04 -8.26 5.27
C THR A 36 3.33 -8.08 4.45
N ALA A 37 4.02 -9.17 4.12
CA ALA A 37 5.28 -9.12 3.39
C ALA A 37 5.15 -8.67 1.93
N VAL A 38 3.94 -8.79 1.37
CA VAL A 38 3.59 -8.41 0.00
C VAL A 38 2.22 -7.74 0.04
N ASN A 39 2.17 -6.46 -0.31
CA ASN A 39 0.95 -5.66 -0.26
C ASN A 39 0.59 -5.25 -1.68
N THR A 40 -0.64 -5.56 -2.09
CA THR A 40 -1.18 -5.15 -3.38
C THR A 40 -1.96 -3.87 -3.19
N ILE A 41 -1.57 -2.82 -3.91
CA ILE A 41 -2.11 -1.47 -3.79
C ILE A 41 -2.57 -1.04 -5.17
N GLN A 42 -3.61 -0.22 -5.24
CA GLN A 42 -4.09 0.32 -6.51
C GLN A 42 -4.50 1.78 -6.36
N ASP A 43 -4.46 2.50 -7.47
CA ASP A 43 -5.04 3.82 -7.62
C ASP A 43 -5.51 4.05 -9.07
N SER A 44 -5.80 5.30 -9.43
CA SER A 44 -6.18 5.73 -10.79
C SER A 44 -5.12 5.43 -11.86
N THR A 45 -3.86 5.22 -11.48
CA THR A 45 -2.72 5.10 -12.40
C THR A 45 -2.24 3.67 -12.58
N GLY A 46 -2.62 2.73 -11.69
CA GLY A 46 -2.39 1.31 -11.87
C GLY A 46 -2.41 0.48 -10.59
N ILE A 47 -1.89 -0.75 -10.70
CA ILE A 47 -1.71 -1.69 -9.59
C ILE A 47 -0.23 -1.82 -9.26
N TYR A 48 0.06 -1.78 -7.97
CA TYR A 48 1.38 -1.84 -7.39
C TYR A 48 1.50 -3.03 -6.44
N VAL A 49 2.72 -3.57 -6.35
CA VAL A 49 3.12 -4.46 -5.28
C VAL A 49 4.21 -3.79 -4.47
N VAL A 50 3.97 -3.68 -3.16
CA VAL A 50 4.88 -3.07 -2.20
C VAL A 50 5.39 -4.14 -1.24
N GLY A 51 6.70 -4.17 -1.02
CA GLY A 51 7.33 -5.06 -0.06
C GLY A 51 8.78 -4.68 0.20
N ARG A 52 9.44 -5.45 1.08
CA ARG A 52 10.83 -5.22 1.43
C ARG A 52 11.80 -6.03 0.59
N LEU A 53 12.91 -5.40 0.23
CA LEU A 53 14.12 -6.04 -0.31
C LEU A 53 15.05 -6.50 0.82
N ASN A 54 15.11 -5.71 1.90
CA ASN A 54 15.89 -5.94 3.12
C ASN A 54 15.35 -5.02 4.23
N ASP A 55 15.96 -5.07 5.42
CA ASP A 55 15.49 -4.33 6.60
C ASP A 55 15.47 -2.80 6.45
N SER A 56 16.18 -2.24 5.46
CA SER A 56 16.30 -0.80 5.24
C SER A 56 15.85 -0.33 3.86
N THR A 57 15.32 -1.23 3.03
CA THR A 57 14.97 -0.94 1.63
C THR A 57 13.60 -1.50 1.27
N TRP A 58 12.72 -0.61 0.82
CA TRP A 58 11.42 -0.94 0.26
C TRP A 58 11.49 -0.93 -1.26
N GLN A 59 10.66 -1.77 -1.88
CA GLN A 59 10.43 -1.83 -3.31
C GLN A 59 8.95 -1.62 -3.61
N VAL A 60 8.68 -0.79 -4.61
CA VAL A 60 7.37 -0.62 -5.24
C VAL A 60 7.49 -1.12 -6.67
N SER A 61 6.63 -2.05 -7.08
CA SER A 61 6.64 -2.61 -8.43
C SER A 61 5.28 -2.38 -9.07
N LYS A 62 5.22 -1.63 -10.18
CA LYS A 62 4.00 -1.47 -10.97
C LYS A 62 3.79 -2.70 -11.83
N LEU A 63 2.56 -3.21 -11.84
CA LEU A 63 2.19 -4.41 -12.58
C LEU A 63 1.53 -4.08 -13.92
N ASP A 64 1.79 -4.92 -14.91
CA ASP A 64 0.92 -5.07 -16.07
C ASP A 64 -0.33 -5.87 -15.66
N ILE A 65 -1.52 -5.35 -15.94
CA ILE A 65 -2.79 -5.92 -15.48
C ILE A 65 -3.18 -7.23 -16.18
N ASP A 66 -2.66 -7.44 -17.39
CA ASP A 66 -3.01 -8.60 -18.22
C ASP A 66 -2.11 -9.78 -17.89
N THR A 67 -0.86 -9.52 -17.50
CA THR A 67 0.13 -10.56 -17.22
C THR A 67 0.45 -10.72 -15.72
N LEU A 68 0.14 -9.71 -14.91
CA LEU A 68 0.52 -9.57 -13.50
C LEU A 68 2.04 -9.60 -13.27
N ASN A 69 2.83 -9.31 -14.30
CA ASN A 69 4.28 -9.18 -14.19
C ASN A 69 4.68 -7.73 -13.89
N PRO A 70 5.76 -7.50 -13.13
CA PRO A 70 6.27 -6.15 -12.89
C PRO A 70 6.82 -5.57 -14.19
N ILE A 71 6.33 -4.39 -14.57
CA ILE A 71 6.82 -3.62 -15.73
C ILE A 71 7.87 -2.59 -15.35
N GLU A 72 7.80 -2.10 -14.11
CA GLU A 72 8.75 -1.16 -13.55
C GLU A 72 8.82 -1.38 -12.04
N SER A 73 10.03 -1.35 -11.48
CA SER A 73 10.26 -1.44 -10.05
C SER A 73 11.19 -0.33 -9.61
N LYS A 74 10.84 0.32 -8.51
CA LYS A 74 11.66 1.35 -7.86
C LYS A 74 11.85 1.04 -6.40
N THR A 75 12.93 1.56 -5.84
CA THR A 75 13.31 1.29 -4.46
C THR A 75 13.59 2.59 -3.72
N PHE A 76 13.39 2.56 -2.41
CA PHE A 76 13.76 3.66 -1.54
C PHE A 76 14.21 3.14 -0.17
N ALA A 77 15.12 3.89 0.45
CA ALA A 77 15.62 3.56 1.77
C ALA A 77 14.64 4.03 2.85
N ALA A 78 14.18 3.12 3.70
CA ALA A 78 13.39 3.44 4.90
C ALA A 78 13.36 2.25 5.88
N GLY A 79 12.99 2.52 7.14
CA GLY A 79 12.88 1.52 8.19
C GLY A 79 11.53 0.79 8.21
N GLY A 80 11.02 0.53 9.42
CA GLY A 80 9.64 0.06 9.66
C GLY A 80 8.61 1.02 9.07
N MET A 81 7.56 0.49 8.45
CA MET A 81 6.37 1.22 8.05
C MET A 81 5.15 0.54 8.67
N GLY A 82 4.09 1.30 8.94
CA GLY A 82 2.83 0.81 9.50
C GLY A 82 1.87 0.28 8.43
N TYR A 83 1.66 1.05 7.38
CA TYR A 83 0.76 0.72 6.28
C TYR A 83 1.15 1.54 5.04
N VAL A 84 0.52 1.23 3.90
CA VAL A 84 0.73 1.94 2.64
C VAL A 84 -0.57 2.00 1.86
N PHE A 85 -0.76 3.09 1.12
CA PHE A 85 -1.79 3.24 0.09
C PHE A 85 -1.25 4.14 -1.04
N ALA A 86 -1.94 4.20 -2.18
CA ALA A 86 -1.53 5.01 -3.32
C ALA A 86 -2.65 5.97 -3.73
N VAL A 87 -2.27 7.18 -4.12
CA VAL A 87 -3.16 8.21 -4.70
C VAL A 87 -2.40 8.88 -5.84
N ASP A 88 -2.97 8.88 -7.04
CA ASP A 88 -2.43 9.51 -8.25
C ASP A 88 -0.92 9.25 -8.50
N GLY A 89 -0.50 7.99 -8.37
CA GLY A 89 0.87 7.53 -8.59
C GLY A 89 1.82 7.79 -7.43
N THR A 90 1.36 8.41 -6.35
CA THR A 90 2.14 8.66 -5.13
C THR A 90 1.75 7.68 -4.04
N LEU A 91 2.73 6.96 -3.50
CA LEU A 91 2.53 6.03 -2.39
C LEU A 91 2.79 6.73 -1.07
N PHE A 92 1.81 6.69 -0.17
CA PHE A 92 1.88 7.27 1.16
C PHE A 92 2.04 6.16 2.19
N PHE A 93 2.98 6.33 3.12
CA PHE A 93 3.34 5.36 4.14
C PHE A 93 3.09 5.91 5.53
N GLY A 94 2.24 5.21 6.28
CA GLY A 94 2.03 5.47 7.70
C GLY A 94 3.24 5.03 8.53
N GLU A 95 3.59 5.78 9.56
CA GLU A 95 4.76 5.48 10.39
C GLU A 95 4.50 4.29 11.34
N SER A 96 3.27 4.12 11.78
CA SER A 96 2.85 3.06 12.71
C SER A 96 1.48 2.51 12.32
N HIS A 97 1.19 1.28 12.75
CA HIS A 97 -0.19 0.79 12.72
C HIS A 97 -1.06 1.51 13.75
N SER A 98 -0.47 2.11 14.80
CA SER A 98 -1.17 2.74 15.93
C SER A 98 -1.44 4.24 15.73
N SER A 99 -1.37 4.74 14.49
CA SER A 99 -1.41 6.19 14.21
C SER A 99 -1.83 6.47 12.78
N GLY A 100 -2.72 7.44 12.60
CA GLY A 100 -3.05 8.01 11.29
C GLY A 100 -1.96 8.94 10.72
N HIS A 101 -0.81 9.03 11.37
CA HIS A 101 0.30 9.85 10.89
C HIS A 101 1.05 9.19 9.72
N ILE A 102 1.24 9.98 8.67
CA ILE A 102 1.92 9.64 7.42
C ILE A 102 3.19 10.48 7.37
N GLY A 103 4.34 9.81 7.41
CA GLY A 103 5.66 10.44 7.44
C GLY A 103 6.42 10.39 6.10
N THR A 104 5.96 9.56 5.16
CA THR A 104 6.67 9.32 3.89
C THR A 104 5.71 9.28 2.71
N ALA A 105 6.02 10.07 1.68
CA ALA A 105 5.44 9.96 0.35
C ALA A 105 6.52 9.50 -0.65
N PHE A 106 6.15 8.64 -1.59
CA PHE A 106 7.02 8.13 -2.64
C PHE A 106 6.32 8.29 -3.99
N ASP A 107 6.79 9.23 -4.80
CA ASP A 107 6.32 9.42 -6.16
C ASP A 107 6.89 8.31 -7.04
N PHE A 108 6.00 7.47 -7.59
CA PHE A 108 6.43 6.36 -8.42
C PHE A 108 6.95 6.80 -9.79
N GLU A 109 6.45 7.88 -10.39
CA GLU A 109 6.92 8.37 -11.70
C GLU A 109 8.36 8.86 -11.60
N THR A 110 8.70 9.61 -10.55
CA THR A 110 10.05 10.17 -10.38
C THR A 110 10.97 9.27 -9.57
N GLY A 111 10.42 8.37 -8.76
CA GLY A 111 11.17 7.57 -7.78
C GLY A 111 11.66 8.39 -6.58
N VAL A 112 11.12 9.58 -6.37
CA VAL A 112 11.53 10.48 -5.29
C VAL A 112 10.77 10.15 -4.01
N LYS A 113 11.53 9.93 -2.93
CA LYS A 113 11.01 9.84 -1.58
C LYS A 113 11.02 11.22 -0.91
N THR A 114 9.88 11.64 -0.40
CA THR A 114 9.68 12.91 0.29
C THR A 114 9.19 12.65 1.72
N ALA A 115 9.75 13.36 2.69
CA ALA A 115 9.21 13.41 4.04
C ALA A 115 7.97 14.32 4.04
N VAL A 116 6.87 13.83 4.61
CA VAL A 116 5.61 14.57 4.73
C VAL A 116 5.15 14.54 6.19
N ASP A 117 4.26 15.45 6.56
CA ASP A 117 3.71 15.53 7.91
C ASP A 117 2.18 15.66 7.79
N ILE A 118 1.53 14.53 7.55
CA ILE A 118 0.09 14.47 7.29
C ILE A 118 -0.54 13.55 8.34
N THR A 119 -1.67 13.96 8.90
CA THR A 119 -2.45 13.12 9.82
C THR A 119 -3.84 12.91 9.23
N ILE A 120 -4.23 11.65 9.09
CA ILE A 120 -5.62 11.26 8.83
C ILE A 120 -6.29 10.83 10.13
N ASP A 121 -7.52 11.28 10.38
CA ASP A 121 -8.25 10.87 11.56
C ASP A 121 -8.69 9.41 11.43
N VAL A 122 -8.30 8.58 12.41
CA VAL A 122 -8.71 7.18 12.52
C VAL A 122 -9.53 7.00 13.80
N PRO A 123 -10.87 6.97 13.72
CA PRO A 123 -11.70 6.74 14.89
C PRO A 123 -11.65 5.27 15.35
N GLY A 124 -11.62 5.07 16.68
CA GLY A 124 -11.58 3.75 17.32
C GLY A 124 -10.16 3.24 17.59
N ASP A 125 -10.02 2.26 18.50
CA ASP A 125 -8.74 1.70 18.96
C ASP A 125 -7.71 1.59 17.84
N ASP A 126 -6.53 2.16 18.11
CA ASP A 126 -5.56 2.72 17.16
C ASP A 126 -5.00 1.76 16.09
N TYR A 127 -5.39 0.49 16.02
CA TYR A 127 -4.76 -0.51 15.16
C TYR A 127 -5.26 -0.47 13.70
N ILE A 128 -4.53 0.20 12.82
CA ILE A 128 -4.72 0.22 11.37
C ILE A 128 -4.12 -1.06 10.76
N SER A 129 -4.99 -1.94 10.27
CA SER A 129 -4.60 -3.22 9.67
C SER A 129 -4.45 -3.14 8.14
N ASN A 130 -5.22 -2.26 7.50
CA ASN A 130 -5.19 -2.04 6.06
C ASN A 130 -5.79 -0.68 5.71
N VAL A 131 -5.28 -0.06 4.64
CA VAL A 131 -5.80 1.18 4.07
C VAL A 131 -5.95 0.98 2.57
N VAL A 132 -7.13 1.27 2.03
CA VAL A 132 -7.42 1.19 0.60
C VAL A 132 -7.92 2.53 0.11
N TYR A 133 -7.40 3.00 -1.01
CA TYR A 133 -7.90 4.18 -1.70
C TYR A 133 -8.87 3.78 -2.83
N ASP A 134 -10.01 4.47 -2.89
CA ASP A 134 -10.94 4.44 -4.01
C ASP A 134 -10.86 5.76 -4.77
N SER A 135 -10.24 5.71 -5.95
CA SER A 135 -10.06 6.87 -6.82
C SER A 135 -11.36 7.40 -7.43
N ALA A 136 -12.41 6.58 -7.52
CA ALA A 136 -13.70 7.04 -8.04
C ALA A 136 -14.47 7.83 -7.00
N ALA A 137 -14.35 7.45 -5.72
CA ALA A 137 -14.99 8.14 -4.60
C ALA A 137 -14.12 9.24 -3.97
N ASP A 138 -12.83 9.28 -4.31
CA ASP A 138 -11.79 10.04 -3.62
C ASP A 138 -11.86 9.84 -2.09
N ALA A 139 -11.76 8.56 -1.69
CA ALA A 139 -11.92 8.16 -0.30
C ALA A 139 -10.91 7.10 0.13
N LEU A 140 -10.43 7.21 1.38
CA LEU A 140 -9.67 6.16 2.04
C LEU A 140 -10.61 5.34 2.93
N TYR A 141 -10.54 4.02 2.79
CA TYR A 141 -11.19 3.04 3.65
C TYR A 141 -10.15 2.40 4.55
N ILE A 142 -10.36 2.50 5.86
CA ILE A 142 -9.40 2.11 6.88
C ILE A 142 -10.03 1.00 7.72
N SER A 143 -9.40 -0.18 7.66
CA SER A 143 -9.80 -1.34 8.46
C SER A 143 -9.00 -1.39 9.75
N ASN A 144 -9.68 -1.49 10.88
CA ASN A 144 -9.06 -1.65 12.19
C ASN A 144 -9.43 -3.00 12.84
N THR A 145 -8.95 -3.24 14.06
CA THR A 145 -9.24 -4.49 14.80
C THR A 145 -10.64 -4.54 15.41
N ILE A 146 -11.43 -3.46 15.32
CA ILE A 146 -12.80 -3.46 15.80
C ILE A 146 -13.66 -4.19 14.76
N PRO A 147 -14.35 -5.27 15.14
CA PRO A 147 -15.22 -5.99 14.23
C PRO A 147 -16.26 -5.08 13.58
N ASP A 148 -16.50 -5.28 12.29
CA ASP A 148 -17.56 -4.64 11.50
C ASP A 148 -17.48 -3.10 11.43
N GLN A 149 -16.31 -2.51 11.68
CA GLN A 149 -16.06 -1.07 11.49
C GLN A 149 -15.02 -0.81 10.40
N ILE A 150 -15.41 0.05 9.45
CA ILE A 150 -14.50 0.64 8.46
C ILE A 150 -14.62 2.15 8.62
N SER A 151 -13.49 2.80 8.90
CA SER A 151 -13.41 4.26 8.94
C SER A 151 -13.20 4.79 7.53
N VAL A 152 -13.86 5.90 7.19
CA VAL A 152 -13.80 6.50 5.86
C VAL A 152 -13.32 7.94 5.95
N VAL A 153 -12.28 8.26 5.18
CA VAL A 153 -11.80 9.64 4.99
C VAL A 153 -12.18 10.07 3.58
N HIS A 154 -13.09 11.03 3.46
CA HIS A 154 -13.51 11.61 2.19
C HIS A 154 -12.59 12.76 1.78
N HIS A 155 -12.55 13.05 0.47
CA HIS A 155 -11.72 14.11 -0.09
C HIS A 155 -10.24 13.88 0.21
N ALA A 156 -9.81 12.63 0.08
CA ALA A 156 -8.49 12.22 0.53
C ALA A 156 -7.38 12.93 -0.25
N SER A 157 -7.54 13.14 -1.56
CA SER A 157 -6.55 13.89 -2.34
C SER A 157 -6.35 15.32 -1.84
N ASP A 158 -7.42 15.99 -1.40
CA ASP A 158 -7.34 17.37 -0.89
C ASP A 158 -6.52 17.46 0.39
N ILE A 159 -6.52 16.41 1.22
CA ILE A 159 -5.72 16.32 2.45
C ILE A 159 -4.26 16.00 2.13
N LEU A 160 -4.05 15.08 1.19
CA LEU A 160 -2.73 14.51 0.91
C LEU A 160 -1.81 15.44 0.09
N PHE A 161 -2.40 16.34 -0.69
CA PHE A 161 -1.69 17.26 -1.58
C PHE A 161 -1.87 18.75 -1.18
N ALA A 162 -2.31 19.02 0.05
CA ALA A 162 -2.50 20.36 0.61
C ALA A 162 -1.21 21.17 0.77
#